data_AF-A0A264W7C8-F1
#
_entry.id   AF-A0A264W7C8-F1
#
_cell.length_a   1.000
_cell.length_b   1.000
_cell.length_c   1.000
_cell.angle_alpha   90.00
_cell.angle_beta   90.00
_cell.angle_gamma   90.00
#
_symmetry.space_group_name_H-M   'P 1'
#
loop_
_entity.id
_entity.type
_entity.pdbx_description
1 polymer ?
#
loop_
_entity_poly.entity_id
_entity_poly.type
_entity_poly.pdbx_seq_one_letter_code
_entity_poly.pdbx_strand_id
1 'polypeptide(L)'
;STLDLSIIDLQDASCKFLKVGSTPSFIKRGDQVMKVQASNLPIGIINEFDVEVVSEQLKAGDLLIMMSDGIFEGPKHVENHDLWMKRKMKG
;
A
#
# COMPACT_ATOMS: atom_id res chain seq x y z
N SER A 1 -8.82 3.75 -14.45
CA SER A 1 -8.35 4.76 -13.49
C SER A 1 -8.20 4.11 -12.14
N THR A 2 -7.14 4.43 -11.41
CA THR A 2 -6.88 3.89 -10.07
C THR A 2 -7.10 4.98 -9.02
N LEU A 3 -7.42 4.60 -7.79
CA LEU A 3 -7.50 5.52 -6.64
C LEU A 3 -6.66 4.96 -5.50
N ASP A 4 -5.80 5.82 -4.94
CA ASP A 4 -5.04 5.53 -3.74
C ASP A 4 -5.07 6.75 -2.83
N LEU A 5 -5.63 6.59 -1.63
CA LEU A 5 -5.78 7.66 -0.64
C LEU A 5 -5.37 7.14 0.74
N SER A 6 -4.64 7.96 1.48
CA SER A 6 -4.34 7.72 2.90
C SER A 6 -4.81 8.92 3.72
N ILE A 7 -5.62 8.67 4.74
CA ILE A 7 -6.09 9.67 5.69
C ILE A 7 -5.42 9.36 7.03
N ILE A 8 -4.74 10.34 7.62
CA ILE A 8 -4.04 10.19 8.90
C ILE A 8 -4.71 11.12 9.91
N ASP A 9 -5.17 10.56 11.03
CA ASP A 9 -5.55 11.34 12.20
C ASP A 9 -4.28 11.75 12.96
N LEU A 10 -4.08 13.06 13.12
CA LEU A 10 -2.88 13.61 13.75
C LEU A 10 -2.92 13.57 15.29
N GLN A 11 -4.07 13.24 15.89
CA GLN A 11 -4.21 13.14 17.34
C GLN A 11 -3.77 11.77 17.86
N ASP A 12 -4.16 10.69 17.19
CA ASP A 12 -3.90 9.31 17.60
C ASP A 12 -3.02 8.53 16.61
N ALA A 13 -2.60 9.14 15.50
CA ALA A 13 -1.81 8.52 14.43
C ALA A 13 -2.50 7.32 13.74
N SER A 14 -3.83 7.20 13.84
CA SER A 14 -4.58 6.21 13.07
C SER A 14 -4.57 6.58 11.58
N CYS A 15 -4.35 5.58 10.72
CA CYS A 15 -4.33 5.79 9.28
C CYS A 15 -5.32 4.87 8.58
N LYS A 16 -6.14 5.46 7.70
CA LYS A 16 -7.08 4.75 6.84
C LYS A 16 -6.62 4.87 5.39
N PHE A 17 -6.52 3.74 4.72
CA PHE A 17 -6.17 3.63 3.32
C PHE A 17 -7.40 3.26 2.51
N LEU A 18 -7.67 4.03 1.46
CA LEU A 18 -8.70 3.76 0.47
C LEU A 18 -8.04 3.33 -0.83
N LYS A 19 -8.22 2.09 -1.24
CA LYS A 19 -7.58 1.57 -2.46
C LYS A 19 -8.62 1.03 -3.43
N VAL A 20 -8.56 1.49 -4.68
CA VAL A 20 -9.37 0.98 -5.80
C VAL A 20 -8.44 0.70 -6.98
N GLY A 21 -8.17 -0.58 -7.22
CA GLY A 21 -7.35 -1.05 -8.34
C GLY A 21 -5.93 -0.48 -8.40
N SER A 22 -5.40 0.02 -7.28
CA SER A 22 -4.11 0.70 -7.20
C SER A 22 -2.99 -0.20 -6.67
N THR A 23 -1.74 0.14 -6.99
CA THR A 23 -0.56 -0.55 -6.45
C THR A 23 -0.48 -0.51 -4.93
N PRO A 24 0.22 -1.48 -4.30
CA PRO A 24 0.35 -1.53 -2.86
C PRO A 24 1.11 -0.32 -2.29
N SER A 25 0.73 0.09 -1.09
CA SER A 25 1.50 1.06 -0.29
C SER A 25 2.37 0.31 0.72
N PHE A 26 3.38 0.97 1.26
CA PHE A 26 4.30 0.38 2.23
C PHE A 26 4.47 1.27 3.45
N ILE A 27 4.54 0.66 4.63
CA ILE A 27 4.93 1.33 5.87
C ILE A 27 6.29 0.76 6.28
N LYS A 28 7.30 1.63 6.34
CA LYS A 28 8.62 1.29 6.91
C LYS A 28 8.70 1.73 8.36
N ARG A 29 8.99 0.80 9.26
CA ARG A 29 9.17 0.99 10.70
C ARG A 29 10.52 0.41 11.12
N GLY A 30 11.53 1.27 11.28
CA GLY A 30 12.91 0.81 11.39
C GLY A 30 13.29 -0.06 10.19
N ASP A 31 13.70 -1.31 10.45
CA ASP A 31 14.06 -2.28 9.40
C ASP A 31 12.88 -3.12 8.88
N GLN A 32 11.69 -2.93 9.47
CA GLN A 32 10.49 -3.64 9.08
C GLN A 32 9.79 -2.88 7.94
N VAL A 33 9.43 -3.60 6.88
CA VAL A 33 8.64 -3.08 5.76
C VAL A 33 7.34 -3.87 5.66
N MET A 34 6.23 -3.21 5.98
CA MET A 34 4.87 -3.75 5.96
C MET A 34 4.18 -3.34 4.67
N LYS A 35 3.47 -4.28 4.03
CA LYS A 35 2.71 -4.04 2.80
C LYS A 35 1.26 -3.72 3.19
N VAL A 36 0.74 -2.61 2.68
CA VAL A 36 -0.66 -2.21 2.82
C VAL A 36 -1.35 -2.46 1.47
N GLN A 37 -2.21 -3.47 1.44
CA GLN A 37 -2.96 -3.85 0.25
C GLN A 37 -4.39 -4.27 0.63
N ALA A 38 -5.32 -4.06 -0.29
CA ALA A 38 -6.65 -4.63 -0.26
C ALA A 38 -6.61 -6.17 -0.37
N SER A 39 -7.63 -6.82 0.13
CA SER A 39 -7.89 -8.26 0.08
C SER A 39 -8.19 -8.68 -1.35
N ASN A 40 -7.71 -9.86 -1.77
CA ASN A 40 -8.11 -10.42 -3.07
C ASN A 40 -9.47 -11.10 -2.90
N LEU A 41 -10.57 -10.37 -3.12
CA LEU A 41 -11.89 -11.00 -3.16
C LEU A 41 -11.99 -11.94 -4.39
N PRO A 42 -12.55 -13.15 -4.23
CA PRO A 42 -12.63 -14.12 -5.31
C PRO A 42 -13.49 -13.62 -6.48
N ILE A 43 -12.94 -13.74 -7.69
CA ILE A 43 -13.59 -13.38 -8.97
C ILE A 43 -14.94 -14.10 -9.08
N GLY A 44 -16.04 -13.33 -9.15
CA GLY A 44 -17.37 -13.85 -9.48
C GLY A 44 -18.54 -13.24 -8.71
N ILE A 45 -18.30 -12.47 -7.65
CA ILE A 45 -19.34 -11.83 -6.86
C ILE A 45 -18.95 -10.36 -6.66
N ILE A 46 -19.92 -9.47 -6.81
CA ILE A 46 -19.92 -8.03 -6.46
C ILE A 46 -19.54 -7.08 -7.62
N ASN A 47 -20.63 -6.59 -8.23
CA ASN A 47 -20.69 -5.33 -8.96
C ASN A 47 -20.70 -4.17 -7.95
N GLU A 48 -20.12 -3.04 -8.34
CA GLU A 48 -19.99 -1.76 -7.61
C GLU A 48 -18.67 -1.62 -6.84
N PHE A 49 -17.89 -0.62 -7.27
CA PHE A 49 -16.57 -0.20 -6.76
C PHE A 49 -16.28 -0.67 -5.33
N ASP A 50 -15.55 -1.78 -5.19
CA ASP A 50 -15.15 -2.30 -3.89
C ASP A 50 -14.06 -1.38 -3.33
N VAL A 51 -14.52 -0.39 -2.58
CA VAL A 51 -13.68 0.58 -1.93
C VAL A 51 -13.18 -0.06 -0.64
N GLU A 52 -12.04 -0.74 -0.74
CA GLU A 52 -11.45 -1.37 0.43
C GLU A 52 -10.78 -0.34 1.33
N VAL A 53 -11.19 -0.35 2.59
CA VAL A 53 -10.63 0.49 3.65
C VAL A 53 -9.71 -0.35 4.52
N VAL A 54 -8.39 -0.14 4.40
CA VAL A 54 -7.40 -0.76 5.30
C VAL A 54 -7.08 0.23 6.41
N SER A 55 -7.10 -0.21 7.67
CA SER A 55 -6.76 0.64 8.81
C SER A 55 -5.47 0.15 9.48
N GLU A 56 -4.53 1.06 9.71
CA GLU A 56 -3.26 0.78 10.38
C GLU A 56 -3.00 1.83 11.45
N GLN A 57 -2.37 1.39 12.55
CA GLN A 57 -1.89 2.30 13.59
C GLN A 57 -0.44 2.70 13.28
N LEU A 58 -0.23 3.97 12.92
CA LEU A 58 1.11 4.50 12.72
C LEU A 58 1.79 4.73 14.08
N LYS A 59 3.11 4.70 14.04
CA LYS A 59 4.00 5.01 15.16
C LYS A 59 4.97 6.11 14.76
N ALA A 60 5.47 6.85 15.74
CA ALA A 60 6.50 7.83 15.51
C ALA A 60 7.72 7.18 14.81
N GLY A 61 8.20 7.82 13.74
CA GLY A 61 9.29 7.31 12.90
C GLY A 61 8.85 6.37 11.77
N ASP A 62 7.56 6.06 11.65
CA ASP A 62 7.06 5.35 10.47
C ASP A 62 7.18 6.20 9.21
N LEU A 63 7.61 5.57 8.11
CA LEU A 63 7.60 6.16 6.78
C LEU A 63 6.49 5.49 5.95
N LEU A 64 5.48 6.25 5.58
CA LEU A 64 4.46 5.83 4.61
C LEU A 64 4.97 6.12 3.20
N ILE A 65 5.06 5.07 2.37
CA ILE A 65 5.54 5.13 0.99
C ILE A 65 4.39 4.72 0.07
N MET A 66 3.95 5.65 -0.77
CA MET A 66 2.94 5.46 -1.82
C MET A 66 3.57 5.74 -3.17
N MET A 67 3.09 5.09 -4.22
CA MET A 67 3.62 5.26 -5.58
C MET A 67 2.54 5.03 -6.62
N SER A 68 2.77 5.59 -7.81
CA SER A 68 1.97 5.27 -8.99
C SER A 68 2.43 3.96 -9.63
N ASP A 69 1.51 3.35 -10.39
CA ASP A 69 1.72 2.09 -11.10
C ASP A 69 3.00 2.09 -11.96
N GLY A 70 3.30 3.21 -12.64
CA GLY A 70 4.48 3.34 -13.48
C GLY A 70 5.84 3.24 -12.76
N ILE A 71 5.90 3.58 -11.47
CA ILE A 71 7.11 3.39 -10.65
C ILE A 71 7.18 1.94 -10.15
N PHE A 72 6.04 1.37 -9.76
CA PHE A 72 5.99 0.01 -9.22
C PHE A 72 6.30 -1.04 -10.31
N GLU A 73 5.75 -0.88 -11.51
CA GLU A 73 5.89 -1.80 -12.65
C GLU A 73 7.10 -1.46 -13.56
N GLY A 74 7.71 -0.28 -13.40
CA GLY A 74 8.83 0.18 -14.23
C GLY A 74 10.05 -0.77 -14.33
N PRO A 75 10.42 -1.55 -13.29
CA PRO A 75 11.52 -2.51 -13.35
C PRO A 75 11.23 -3.71 -14.29
N LYS A 76 11.73 -3.64 -15.54
CA LYS A 76 11.45 -4.63 -16.61
C LYS A 76 11.95 -6.07 -16.40
N HIS A 77 12.80 -6.34 -15.41
CA HIS A 77 13.39 -7.67 -15.14
C HIS A 77 13.15 -8.13 -13.70
N VAL A 78 12.01 -7.75 -13.12
CA VAL A 78 11.66 -8.10 -11.74
C VAL A 78 10.42 -8.99 -11.76
N GLU A 79 10.59 -10.28 -11.45
CA GLU A 79 9.44 -11.20 -11.35
C GLU A 79 8.60 -10.95 -10.09
N ASN A 80 9.22 -10.44 -9.02
CA ASN A 80 8.55 -10.16 -7.75
C ASN A 80 8.81 -8.71 -7.31
N HIS A 81 7.94 -7.82 -7.77
CA HIS A 81 8.00 -6.38 -7.49
C HIS A 81 7.95 -6.09 -5.97
N ASP A 82 7.14 -6.84 -5.21
CA ASP A 82 7.06 -6.69 -3.74
C ASP A 82 8.41 -6.95 -3.05
N LEU A 83 9.07 -8.05 -3.41
CA LEU A 83 10.35 -8.42 -2.82
C LEU A 83 11.45 -7.43 -3.21
N TRP A 84 11.44 -6.98 -4.46
CA TRP A 84 12.38 -5.98 -4.95
C TRP A 84 12.22 -4.65 -4.22
N MET A 85 10.98 -4.17 -4.07
CA MET A 85 10.68 -2.94 -3.34
C MET A 85 11.10 -3.03 -1.87
N LYS A 86 10.76 -4.12 -1.18
CA LYS A 86 11.20 -4.35 0.21
C LYS A 86 12.72 -4.30 0.36
N ARG A 87 13.48 -4.83 -0.60
CA ARG A 87 14.95 -4.75 -0.59
C ARG A 87 15.46 -3.32 -0.78
N LYS A 88 14.81 -2.52 -1.62
CA LYS A 88 15.21 -1.11 -1.84
C LYS A 88 14.90 -0.22 -0.64
N MET A 89 13.87 -0.55 0.14
CA MET A 89 13.50 0.19 1.35
C MET A 89 14.30 -0.21 2.59
N LYS A 90 14.90 -1.41 2.58
CA LYS A 90 15.88 -1.86 3.56
C LYS A 90 17.27 -1.31 3.18
N GLY A 91 17.49 -0.06 3.56
CA GLY A 91 18.81 0.56 3.62
C GLY A 91 19.31 0.54 5.04
#